data_AF-A0A7V2CNS0-F1
#
_entry.id   AF-A0A7V2CNS0-F1
#
_cell.length_a   1.000
_cell.length_b   1.000
_cell.length_c   1.000
_cell.angle_alpha   90.00
_cell.angle_beta   90.00
_cell.angle_gamma   90.00
#
_symmetry.space_group_name_H-M   'P 1'
#
loop_
_entity.id
_entity.type
_entity.pdbx_description
1 polymer ?
#
loop_
_entity_poly.entity_id
_entity_poly.type
_entity_poly.pdbx_seq_one_letter_code
_entity_poly.pdbx_strand_id
1 'polypeptide(L)'
;MISRNHRLLCLLAPLGALLLASMPAQAEIAVTFDMNSARLDYTLSSSNLTVRETAGSVFDVRKENTTALTILDTARIDGGSFFDLFLDLTMTDLPGANNWSAAGSLKFTDSTTTTFGVEAIFSSTGVYTLFGNNVLVIEGRLSPLSGSTILVNYGDPWTYVGQENIGLEGNQDGMNGQFSIDNPENYSQGDLVTLKFGLGGLSLDALFGANRMLAGGEVKGMIVPAPAAVVLGALGLGLVGWVRRKWAARAAA
;
A
#
# COMPACT_ATOMS: atom_id res chain seq x y z
N MET A 1 -51.97 58.18 15.00
CA MET A 1 -50.93 58.25 16.06
C MET A 1 -50.15 56.95 15.99
N ILE A 2 -48.99 56.92 15.32
CA ILE A 2 -47.61 57.02 15.89
C ILE A 2 -47.39 55.88 16.91
N SER A 3 -46.47 54.90 16.78
CA SER A 3 -45.10 54.83 16.23
C SER A 3 -44.81 53.38 15.75
N ARG A 4 -44.01 53.05 14.72
CA ARG A 4 -42.58 53.25 14.40
C ARG A 4 -41.58 52.49 15.30
N ASN A 5 -40.74 51.67 14.64
CA ASN A 5 -39.49 51.01 15.06
C ASN A 5 -39.70 49.70 15.85
N HIS A 6 -39.20 48.53 15.42
CA HIS A 6 -37.77 48.23 15.30
C HIS A 6 -37.46 47.32 14.10
N ARG A 7 -36.66 47.86 13.16
CA ARG A 7 -35.70 47.08 12.37
C ARG A 7 -34.41 46.94 13.21
N LEU A 8 -33.65 45.88 12.93
CA LEU A 8 -32.32 45.49 13.44
C LEU A 8 -32.27 44.58 14.68
N LEU A 9 -31.28 43.67 14.63
CA LEU A 9 -30.94 42.50 15.48
C LEU A 9 -31.78 41.25 15.14
N CYS A 10 -31.25 40.14 14.61
CA CYS A 10 -29.89 39.63 14.57
C CYS A 10 -29.56 39.02 13.18
N LEU A 11 -28.71 39.71 12.42
CA LEU A 11 -27.63 39.03 11.69
C LEU A 11 -26.72 38.45 12.78
N LEU A 12 -26.67 37.13 12.95
CA LEU A 12 -25.56 36.38 13.56
C LEU A 12 -25.93 34.89 13.58
N ALA A 13 -24.97 34.04 13.21
CA ALA A 13 -25.03 32.58 13.01
C ALA A 13 -25.61 32.12 11.66
N PRO A 14 -24.73 31.97 10.65
CA PRO A 14 -23.98 30.71 10.59
C PRO A 14 -22.49 30.97 10.33
N LEU A 15 -21.79 31.48 11.35
CA LEU A 15 -20.32 31.49 11.38
C LEU A 15 -19.79 30.44 12.37
N GLY A 16 -20.54 29.35 12.57
CA GLY A 16 -20.35 28.40 13.68
C GLY A 16 -20.01 26.97 13.28
N ALA A 17 -19.76 26.67 12.00
CA ALA A 17 -19.39 25.32 11.58
C ALA A 17 -18.34 25.28 10.46
N LEU A 18 -17.54 26.36 10.35
CA LEU A 18 -16.25 26.32 9.64
C LEU A 18 -15.09 26.33 10.64
N LEU A 19 -15.27 25.63 11.77
CA LEU A 19 -14.15 24.85 12.28
C LEU A 19 -13.98 23.71 11.29
N LEU A 20 -13.35 24.01 10.15
CA LEU A 20 -12.40 23.07 9.58
C LEU A 20 -11.46 22.80 10.74
N ALA A 21 -11.80 21.79 11.54
CA ALA A 21 -10.78 21.06 12.25
C ALA A 21 -9.78 20.78 11.15
N SER A 22 -8.62 21.44 11.22
CA SER A 22 -7.41 20.87 10.69
C SER A 22 -7.35 19.52 11.38
N MET A 23 -7.99 18.51 10.78
CA MET A 23 -7.77 17.15 11.19
C MET A 23 -6.26 17.06 11.08
N PRO A 24 -5.55 16.82 12.20
CA PRO A 24 -4.11 16.68 12.14
C PRO A 24 -3.86 15.73 10.99
N ALA A 25 -2.99 16.12 10.05
CA ALA A 25 -2.52 15.21 9.01
C ALA A 25 -2.26 13.91 9.74
N GLN A 26 -3.13 12.92 9.50
CA GLN A 26 -3.11 11.67 10.25
C GLN A 26 -1.67 11.21 10.08
N ALA A 27 -0.95 11.00 11.20
CA ALA A 27 0.40 10.46 11.13
C ALA A 27 0.33 9.36 10.07
N GLU A 28 1.10 9.51 9.00
CA GLU A 28 0.97 8.62 7.85
C GLU A 28 1.65 7.33 8.30
N ILE A 29 0.87 6.53 9.03
CA ILE A 29 1.27 5.25 9.54
C ILE A 29 1.30 4.34 8.34
N ALA A 30 2.46 3.79 8.03
CA ALA A 30 2.65 2.88 6.92
C ALA A 30 2.99 1.49 7.44
N VAL A 31 2.60 0.48 6.67
CA VAL A 31 3.12 -0.88 6.79
C VAL A 31 4.18 -1.04 5.71
N THR A 32 5.45 -1.07 6.10
CA THR A 32 6.57 -1.33 5.20
C THR A 32 6.96 -2.81 5.28
N PHE A 33 7.48 -3.34 4.19
CA PHE A 33 8.01 -4.69 4.15
C PHE A 33 9.28 -4.77 3.31
N ASP A 34 10.21 -5.63 3.72
CA ASP A 34 11.51 -5.84 3.08
C ASP A 34 11.90 -7.32 3.13
N MET A 35 12.11 -7.92 1.97
CA MET A 35 12.60 -9.28 1.79
C MET A 35 13.97 -9.23 1.13
N ASN A 36 14.95 -9.90 1.75
CA ASN A 36 16.34 -9.87 1.29
C ASN A 36 16.74 -11.00 0.33
N SER A 37 15.90 -12.03 0.17
CA SER A 37 16.20 -13.17 -0.70
C SER A 37 14.95 -13.70 -1.37
N ALA A 38 14.82 -13.43 -2.65
CA ALA A 38 13.73 -13.88 -3.49
C ALA A 38 14.25 -14.68 -4.68
N ARG A 39 13.39 -15.54 -5.21
CA ARG A 39 13.55 -16.17 -6.52
C ARG A 39 12.53 -15.59 -7.48
N LEU A 40 12.97 -15.25 -8.68
CA LEU A 40 12.14 -14.85 -9.81
C LEU A 40 12.17 -15.97 -10.84
N ASP A 41 11.00 -16.42 -11.26
CA ASP A 41 10.83 -17.35 -12.37
C ASP A 41 9.97 -16.71 -13.45
N TYR A 42 10.52 -16.58 -14.66
CA TYR A 42 9.79 -16.11 -15.83
C TYR A 42 9.58 -17.25 -16.83
N THR A 43 8.32 -17.42 -17.24
CA THR A 43 7.90 -18.41 -18.23
C THR A 43 7.39 -17.70 -19.47
N LEU A 44 8.12 -17.85 -20.58
CA LEU A 44 7.84 -17.17 -21.85
C LEU A 44 6.47 -17.56 -22.42
N SER A 45 6.12 -18.85 -22.38
CA SER A 45 4.89 -19.35 -23.00
C SER A 45 3.61 -18.79 -22.38
N SER A 46 3.65 -18.37 -21.12
CA SER A 46 2.55 -17.73 -20.42
C SER A 46 2.78 -16.24 -20.18
N SER A 47 3.94 -15.70 -20.58
CA SER A 47 4.39 -14.35 -20.22
C SER A 47 4.26 -14.07 -18.72
N ASN A 48 4.45 -15.10 -17.90
CA ASN A 48 4.21 -15.04 -16.47
C ASN A 48 5.53 -14.95 -15.71
N LEU A 49 5.61 -14.00 -14.79
CA LEU A 49 6.71 -13.79 -13.87
C LEU A 49 6.20 -14.04 -12.47
N THR A 50 6.78 -15.03 -11.79
CA THR A 50 6.52 -15.25 -10.37
C THR A 50 7.72 -14.82 -9.54
N VAL A 51 7.48 -14.17 -8.41
CA VAL A 51 8.46 -13.96 -7.36
C VAL A 51 8.00 -14.67 -6.11
N ARG A 52 8.91 -15.46 -5.53
CA ARG A 52 8.67 -16.26 -4.33
C ARG A 52 9.83 -16.10 -3.35
N GLU A 53 9.53 -16.31 -2.08
CA GLU A 53 10.54 -16.50 -1.07
C GLU A 53 11.40 -17.74 -1.36
N THR A 54 12.57 -17.78 -0.74
CA THR A 54 13.54 -18.87 -0.79
C THR A 54 13.87 -19.41 0.60
N ALA A 55 14.46 -20.59 0.68
CA ALA A 55 15.00 -21.11 1.94
C ALA A 55 16.07 -20.14 2.49
N GLY A 56 15.81 -19.56 3.67
CA GLY A 56 16.67 -18.55 4.29
C GLY A 56 16.30 -17.09 3.98
N SER A 57 15.12 -16.85 3.39
CA SER A 57 14.60 -15.48 3.29
C SER A 57 14.34 -14.92 4.67
N VAL A 58 14.79 -13.69 4.88
CA VAL A 58 14.38 -12.86 6.01
C VAL A 58 13.35 -11.87 5.49
N PHE A 59 12.19 -11.86 6.12
CA PHE A 59 11.10 -10.94 5.79
C PHE A 59 10.82 -10.05 7.00
N ASP A 60 11.13 -8.77 6.82
CA ASP A 60 10.89 -7.73 7.81
C ASP A 60 9.61 -6.99 7.45
N VAL A 61 8.69 -6.86 8.40
CA VAL A 61 7.50 -6.01 8.28
C VAL A 61 7.50 -5.01 9.41
N ARG A 62 7.24 -3.74 9.11
CA ARG A 62 7.33 -2.65 10.08
C ARG A 62 6.11 -1.75 10.00
N LYS A 63 5.67 -1.30 11.17
CA LYS A 63 4.76 -0.18 11.32
C LYS A 63 5.60 1.07 11.51
N GLU A 64 5.46 2.03 10.61
CA GLU A 64 6.29 3.23 10.59
C GLU A 64 5.42 4.48 10.60
N ASN A 65 5.88 5.53 11.28
CA ASN A 65 5.36 6.88 11.07
C ASN A 65 6.21 7.55 9.99
N THR A 66 5.70 7.64 8.76
CA THR A 66 6.47 8.18 7.62
C THR A 66 6.74 9.68 7.77
N THR A 67 5.91 10.40 8.52
CA THR A 67 6.10 11.83 8.78
C THR A 67 7.25 12.06 9.76
N ALA A 68 7.34 11.26 10.81
CA ALA A 68 8.39 11.34 11.82
C ALA A 68 9.66 10.55 11.44
N LEU A 69 9.58 9.71 10.40
CA LEU A 69 10.62 8.76 10.01
C LEU A 69 11.04 7.83 11.17
N THR A 70 10.05 7.38 11.95
CA THR A 70 10.27 6.51 13.11
C THR A 70 9.58 5.18 12.93
N ILE A 71 10.31 4.10 13.21
CA ILE A 71 9.73 2.76 13.36
C ILE A 71 8.96 2.74 14.68
N LEU A 72 7.69 2.36 14.60
CA LEU A 72 6.80 2.23 15.74
C LEU A 72 6.75 0.79 16.23
N ASP A 73 6.78 -0.15 15.29
CA ASP A 73 6.67 -1.58 15.57
C ASP A 73 7.31 -2.41 14.46
N THR A 74 7.77 -3.61 14.78
CA THR A 74 8.35 -4.53 13.80
C THR A 74 8.05 -5.99 14.11
N ALA A 75 7.94 -6.75 13.04
CA ALA A 75 7.84 -8.20 13.04
C ALA A 75 8.80 -8.74 11.99
N ARG A 76 9.53 -9.80 12.33
CA ARG A 76 10.39 -10.54 11.41
C ARG A 76 9.96 -11.98 11.32
N ILE A 77 10.05 -12.52 10.12
CA ILE A 77 9.96 -13.96 9.87
C ILE A 77 11.29 -14.39 9.24
N ASP A 78 11.92 -15.40 9.85
CA ASP A 78 13.16 -15.99 9.37
C ASP A 78 12.93 -17.45 8.94
N GLY A 79 13.49 -17.82 7.80
CA GLY A 79 13.40 -19.17 7.25
C GLY A 79 12.05 -19.43 6.58
N GLY A 80 11.93 -19.00 5.31
CA GLY A 80 10.75 -19.05 4.41
C GLY A 80 9.96 -20.37 4.23
N SER A 81 10.01 -21.30 5.17
CA SER A 81 9.04 -22.40 5.33
C SER A 81 7.82 -22.04 6.18
N PHE A 82 7.82 -20.90 6.87
CA PHE A 82 6.74 -20.48 7.78
C PHE A 82 5.79 -19.46 7.18
N PHE A 83 6.20 -18.80 6.11
CA PHE A 83 5.39 -17.82 5.40
C PHE A 83 5.56 -18.03 3.90
N ASP A 84 4.59 -17.55 3.15
CA ASP A 84 4.67 -17.46 1.71
C ASP A 84 4.59 -16.00 1.28
N LEU A 85 5.43 -15.60 0.34
CA LEU A 85 5.30 -14.39 -0.45
C LEU A 85 5.10 -14.79 -1.91
N PHE A 86 3.96 -14.40 -2.47
CA PHE A 86 3.61 -14.64 -3.86
C PHE A 86 3.44 -13.32 -4.58
N LEU A 87 4.33 -13.06 -5.53
CA LEU A 87 4.06 -12.09 -6.56
C LEU A 87 3.86 -12.83 -7.89
N ASP A 88 2.67 -12.70 -8.47
CA ASP A 88 2.33 -13.32 -9.74
C ASP A 88 2.00 -12.19 -10.73
N LEU A 89 2.89 -11.97 -11.70
CA LEU A 89 2.81 -10.89 -12.67
C LEU A 89 2.69 -11.44 -14.08
N THR A 90 1.83 -10.80 -14.87
CA THR A 90 1.83 -10.91 -16.32
C THR A 90 2.71 -9.81 -16.89
N MET A 91 3.73 -10.21 -17.64
CA MET A 91 4.61 -9.31 -18.38
C MET A 91 4.01 -8.99 -19.74
N THR A 92 4.04 -7.72 -20.14
CA THR A 92 3.57 -7.25 -21.45
C THR A 92 4.68 -6.49 -22.13
N ASP A 93 5.03 -6.93 -23.35
CA ASP A 93 5.93 -6.23 -24.25
C ASP A 93 5.21 -4.99 -24.81
N LEU A 94 5.84 -3.82 -24.69
CA LEU A 94 5.32 -2.55 -25.16
C LEU A 94 6.14 -2.07 -26.35
N PRO A 95 5.58 -1.23 -27.24
CA PRO A 95 6.32 -0.72 -28.39
C PRO A 95 7.64 -0.04 -27.99
N GLY A 96 8.74 -0.49 -28.61
CA GLY A 96 10.09 0.02 -28.37
C GLY A 96 11.02 -1.01 -27.71
N ALA A 97 12.32 -0.91 -27.96
CA ALA A 97 13.29 -1.85 -27.38
C ALA A 97 13.36 -1.69 -25.86
N ASN A 98 13.36 -2.81 -25.14
CA ASN A 98 13.40 -2.88 -23.67
C ASN A 98 12.27 -2.10 -22.99
N ASN A 99 11.07 -2.09 -23.60
CA ASN A 99 9.90 -1.43 -23.03
C ASN A 99 8.90 -2.48 -22.56
N TRP A 100 8.74 -2.63 -21.25
CA TRP A 100 7.91 -3.68 -20.67
C TRP A 100 7.04 -3.11 -19.55
N SER A 101 5.87 -3.71 -19.35
CA SER A 101 5.05 -3.50 -18.16
C SER A 101 4.72 -4.83 -17.48
N ALA A 102 4.44 -4.76 -16.18
CA ALA A 102 4.08 -5.90 -15.36
C ALA A 102 2.81 -5.58 -14.55
N ALA A 103 1.84 -6.48 -14.52
CA ALA A 103 0.64 -6.33 -13.71
C ALA A 103 0.20 -7.68 -13.16
N GLY A 104 -0.37 -7.70 -11.97
CA GLY A 104 -0.79 -8.95 -11.34
C GLY A 104 -1.15 -8.78 -9.88
N SER A 105 -0.75 -9.74 -9.04
CA SER A 105 -1.08 -9.72 -7.61
C SER A 105 0.14 -9.93 -6.72
N LEU A 106 0.11 -9.29 -5.55
CA LEU A 106 1.02 -9.49 -4.44
C LEU A 106 0.23 -10.04 -3.27
N LYS A 107 0.70 -11.16 -2.71
CA LYS A 107 0.14 -11.75 -1.50
C LYS A 107 1.28 -12.16 -0.60
N PHE A 108 1.12 -11.98 0.70
CA PHE A 108 1.98 -12.67 1.64
C PHE A 108 1.23 -13.03 2.91
N THR A 109 1.65 -14.15 3.48
CA THR A 109 1.15 -14.64 4.75
C THR A 109 1.97 -14.06 5.91
N ASP A 110 1.56 -14.36 7.13
CA ASP A 110 2.29 -14.05 8.35
C ASP A 110 3.13 -15.27 8.79
N SER A 111 3.23 -15.55 10.09
CA SER A 111 3.86 -16.76 10.65
C SER A 111 3.27 -18.12 10.20
N THR A 112 2.22 -18.12 9.39
CA THR A 112 1.58 -19.33 8.83
C THR A 112 1.56 -19.30 7.32
N THR A 113 1.41 -20.44 6.64
CA THR A 113 1.21 -20.50 5.16
C THR A 113 -0.25 -20.63 4.75
N THR A 114 -1.18 -20.62 5.71
CA THR A 114 -2.59 -20.96 5.47
C THR A 114 -3.48 -19.76 5.23
N THR A 115 -3.09 -18.58 5.69
CA THR A 115 -3.90 -17.36 5.63
C THR A 115 -3.06 -16.16 5.23
N PHE A 116 -3.60 -15.32 4.34
CA PHE A 116 -2.92 -14.11 3.91
C PHE A 116 -3.10 -12.99 4.93
N GLY A 117 -2.01 -12.30 5.23
CA GLY A 117 -2.05 -11.03 5.98
C GLY A 117 -2.28 -9.85 5.04
N VAL A 118 -1.76 -9.96 3.82
CA VAL A 118 -1.79 -8.93 2.78
C VAL A 118 -2.18 -9.52 1.44
N GLU A 119 -3.10 -8.84 0.75
CA GLU A 119 -3.47 -9.13 -0.63
C GLU A 119 -3.68 -7.84 -1.43
N ALA A 120 -2.92 -7.70 -2.52
CA ALA A 120 -2.97 -6.53 -3.38
C ALA A 120 -2.92 -6.87 -4.86
N ILE A 121 -3.49 -6.00 -5.68
CA ILE A 121 -3.14 -5.87 -7.10
C ILE A 121 -1.83 -5.10 -7.18
N PHE A 122 -0.92 -5.58 -8.01
CA PHE A 122 0.30 -4.90 -8.39
C PHE A 122 0.16 -4.35 -9.82
N SER A 123 0.55 -3.10 -10.03
CA SER A 123 0.67 -2.51 -11.35
C SER A 123 1.98 -1.75 -11.48
N SER A 124 2.80 -2.13 -12.46
CA SER A 124 4.11 -1.52 -12.67
C SER A 124 3.97 -0.06 -13.10
N THR A 125 4.74 0.81 -12.46
CA THR A 125 5.04 2.16 -12.95
C THR A 125 6.33 2.19 -13.77
N GLY A 126 7.17 1.15 -13.67
CA GLY A 126 8.36 0.99 -14.49
C GLY A 126 8.95 -0.41 -14.42
N VAL A 127 9.47 -0.86 -15.57
CA VAL A 127 10.32 -2.05 -15.68
C VAL A 127 11.58 -1.61 -16.42
N TYR A 128 12.71 -1.62 -15.74
CA TYR A 128 13.96 -1.09 -16.31
C TYR A 128 15.18 -1.78 -15.72
N THR A 129 16.35 -1.46 -16.27
CA THR A 129 17.62 -1.97 -15.76
C THR A 129 18.49 -0.84 -15.23
N LEU A 130 19.32 -1.17 -14.24
CA LEU A 130 20.34 -0.28 -13.68
C LEU A 130 21.74 -0.85 -13.89
N PHE A 131 22.76 0.00 -13.70
CA PHE A 131 24.18 -0.37 -13.70
C PHE A 131 24.63 -1.08 -14.99
N GLY A 132 24.16 -0.60 -16.15
CA GLY A 132 24.50 -1.19 -17.44
C GLY A 132 23.94 -2.61 -17.61
N ASN A 133 22.64 -2.78 -17.36
CA ASN A 133 21.93 -4.07 -17.45
C ASN A 133 22.33 -5.11 -16.40
N ASN A 134 22.89 -4.69 -15.26
CA ASN A 134 23.27 -5.64 -14.20
C ASN A 134 22.17 -5.88 -13.17
N VAL A 135 21.20 -4.97 -13.04
CA VAL A 135 20.10 -5.10 -12.09
C VAL A 135 18.79 -4.84 -12.79
N LEU A 136 17.86 -5.78 -12.72
CA LEU A 136 16.44 -5.59 -13.03
C LEU A 136 15.81 -4.81 -11.90
N VAL A 137 15.01 -3.81 -12.25
CA VAL A 137 14.14 -3.10 -11.32
C VAL A 137 12.73 -3.10 -11.88
N ILE A 138 11.80 -3.61 -11.08
CA ILE A 138 10.36 -3.50 -11.34
C ILE A 138 9.78 -2.67 -10.21
N GLU A 139 9.23 -1.51 -10.56
CA GLU A 139 8.55 -0.62 -9.62
C GLU A 139 7.07 -0.57 -9.95
N GLY A 140 6.24 -0.49 -8.92
CA GLY A 140 4.81 -0.39 -9.09
C GLY A 140 4.07 0.08 -7.86
N ARG A 141 2.75 0.17 -8.03
CA ARG A 141 1.80 0.54 -6.98
C ARG A 141 0.97 -0.65 -6.56
N LEU A 142 0.49 -0.60 -5.33
CA LEU A 142 -0.47 -1.56 -4.80
C LEU A 142 -1.86 -0.94 -4.67
N SER A 143 -2.87 -1.76 -4.92
CA SER A 143 -4.27 -1.48 -4.60
C SER A 143 -4.96 -2.74 -4.07
N PRO A 144 -6.14 -2.64 -3.44
CA PRO A 144 -6.81 -3.79 -2.85
C PRO A 144 -7.13 -4.83 -3.93
N LEU A 145 -6.77 -6.08 -3.68
CA LEU A 145 -7.14 -7.18 -4.59
C LEU A 145 -8.64 -7.48 -4.53
N SER A 146 -9.20 -7.39 -3.34
CA SER A 146 -10.63 -7.53 -3.09
C SER A 146 -11.03 -6.62 -1.92
N GLY A 147 -12.30 -6.22 -1.87
CA GLY A 147 -12.79 -5.35 -0.80
C GLY A 147 -12.22 -3.93 -0.87
N SER A 148 -12.02 -3.31 0.29
CA SER A 148 -11.60 -1.90 0.42
C SER A 148 -10.16 -1.71 0.90
N THR A 149 -9.45 -2.78 1.28
CA THR A 149 -8.11 -2.69 1.89
C THR A 149 -7.16 -3.77 1.39
N ILE A 150 -5.87 -3.46 1.43
CA ILE A 150 -4.77 -4.39 1.15
C ILE A 150 -4.50 -5.31 2.36
N LEU A 151 -4.85 -4.86 3.57
CA LEU A 151 -4.65 -5.58 4.84
C LEU A 151 -5.85 -6.50 5.11
N VAL A 152 -5.70 -7.81 4.89
CA VAL A 152 -6.85 -8.74 4.81
C VAL A 152 -6.99 -9.71 5.99
N ASN A 153 -6.05 -9.72 6.95
CA ASN A 153 -6.17 -10.56 8.14
C ASN A 153 -7.41 -10.17 8.97
N TYR A 154 -8.23 -11.17 9.32
CA TYR A 154 -9.63 -11.04 9.73
C TYR A 154 -9.81 -10.55 11.19
N GLY A 155 -9.49 -9.28 11.45
CA GLY A 155 -9.73 -8.67 12.75
C GLY A 155 -9.79 -7.15 12.69
N ASP A 156 -10.48 -6.57 13.66
CA ASP A 156 -10.34 -5.17 14.05
C ASP A 156 -9.92 -5.16 15.54
N PRO A 157 -8.64 -4.91 15.86
CA PRO A 157 -7.60 -4.43 14.94
C PRO A 157 -7.03 -5.52 14.01
N TRP A 158 -6.53 -5.13 12.84
CA TRP A 158 -5.72 -6.01 11.99
C TRP A 158 -4.39 -6.25 12.70
N THR A 159 -3.90 -7.50 12.67
CA THR A 159 -2.69 -7.89 13.38
C THR A 159 -1.75 -8.64 12.44
N TYR A 160 -0.45 -8.34 12.55
CA TYR A 160 0.61 -9.09 11.89
C TYR A 160 1.52 -9.74 12.92
N VAL A 161 1.73 -11.05 12.79
CA VAL A 161 2.53 -11.84 13.73
C VAL A 161 3.76 -12.39 13.01
N GLY A 162 4.93 -11.91 13.42
CA GLY A 162 6.22 -12.48 13.09
C GLY A 162 6.68 -13.52 14.12
N GLN A 163 7.89 -14.02 13.93
CA GLN A 163 8.56 -14.94 14.86
C GLN A 163 9.40 -14.21 15.90
N GLU A 164 9.89 -13.01 15.57
CA GLU A 164 10.69 -12.18 16.45
C GLU A 164 10.55 -10.69 16.11
N ASN A 165 11.02 -9.83 17.02
CA ASN A 165 11.15 -8.39 16.80
C ASN A 165 12.57 -8.07 16.31
N ILE A 166 12.70 -7.08 15.42
CA ILE A 166 13.98 -6.59 14.90
C ILE A 166 14.52 -5.43 15.78
N GLY A 167 13.73 -4.96 16.76
CA GLY A 167 14.03 -3.86 17.67
C GLY A 167 14.14 -4.26 19.16
N LEU A 168 13.98 -3.27 20.05
CA LEU A 168 14.04 -3.45 21.51
C LEU A 168 12.64 -3.62 22.11
N GLU A 169 12.41 -4.74 22.82
CA GLU A 169 11.19 -5.13 23.55
C GLU A 169 9.87 -4.99 22.75
N GLY A 170 8.71 -5.30 23.33
CA GLY A 170 7.43 -5.47 22.61
C GLY A 170 6.82 -4.21 21.96
N ASN A 171 7.62 -3.26 21.48
CA ASN A 171 7.20 -2.10 20.67
C ASN A 171 5.94 -1.38 21.20
N GLN A 172 5.05 -0.89 20.33
CA GLN A 172 3.89 -0.07 20.73
C GLN A 172 2.79 -0.88 21.42
N ASP A 173 2.66 -2.16 21.11
CA ASP A 173 1.56 -3.01 21.60
C ASP A 173 1.95 -3.89 22.79
N GLY A 174 3.21 -3.85 23.23
CA GLY A 174 3.77 -4.65 24.32
C GLY A 174 4.04 -6.10 23.94
N MET A 175 3.82 -6.51 22.68
CA MET A 175 4.01 -7.87 22.20
C MET A 175 5.23 -7.98 21.29
N ASN A 176 6.07 -8.96 21.57
CA ASN A 176 7.31 -9.13 20.82
C ASN A 176 7.04 -9.72 19.44
N GLY A 177 7.48 -9.05 18.37
CA GLY A 177 7.38 -9.54 17.00
C GLY A 177 5.98 -9.48 16.41
N GLN A 178 5.10 -8.70 17.01
CA GLN A 178 3.73 -8.49 16.56
C GLN A 178 3.44 -7.00 16.49
N PHE A 179 2.58 -6.59 15.58
CA PHE A 179 2.00 -5.25 15.61
C PHE A 179 0.56 -5.24 15.13
N SER A 180 -0.19 -4.22 15.57
CA SER A 180 -1.57 -4.00 15.17
C SER A 180 -1.78 -2.70 14.40
N ILE A 181 -2.76 -2.73 13.50
CA ILE A 181 -3.25 -1.59 12.73
C ILE A 181 -4.73 -1.42 13.03
N ASP A 182 -5.06 -0.31 13.68
CA ASP A 182 -6.43 0.13 13.84
C ASP A 182 -6.96 0.68 12.51
N ASN A 183 -8.25 0.49 12.26
CA ASN A 183 -8.93 0.96 11.04
C ASN A 183 -8.23 0.49 9.74
N PRO A 184 -8.02 -0.83 9.56
CA PRO A 184 -7.32 -1.39 8.40
C PRO A 184 -8.01 -1.04 7.08
N GLU A 185 -9.30 -0.69 7.08
CA GLU A 185 -10.06 -0.26 5.90
C GLU A 185 -9.50 1.01 5.24
N ASN A 186 -8.68 1.79 5.95
CA ASN A 186 -8.02 2.96 5.36
C ASN A 186 -6.83 2.58 4.47
N TYR A 187 -6.23 1.39 4.63
CA TYR A 187 -5.01 0.97 3.94
C TYR A 187 -5.30 0.42 2.55
N SER A 188 -5.78 1.30 1.69
CA SER A 188 -6.22 0.98 0.33
C SER A 188 -5.18 1.30 -0.75
N GLN A 189 -3.98 1.75 -0.39
CA GLN A 189 -2.95 2.13 -1.35
C GLN A 189 -1.57 1.64 -0.92
N GLY A 190 -0.70 1.39 -1.90
CA GLY A 190 0.73 1.28 -1.68
C GLY A 190 1.50 2.06 -2.73
N ASP A 191 2.38 2.96 -2.29
CA ASP A 191 2.99 3.97 -3.14
C ASP A 191 4.19 3.46 -3.95
N LEU A 192 4.94 2.50 -3.42
CA LEU A 192 6.08 1.92 -4.11
C LEU A 192 6.34 0.49 -3.63
N VAL A 193 6.24 -0.45 -4.56
CA VAL A 193 6.83 -1.78 -4.43
C VAL A 193 7.96 -1.89 -5.43
N THR A 194 9.15 -2.25 -4.96
CA THR A 194 10.34 -2.42 -5.78
C THR A 194 10.83 -3.86 -5.70
N LEU A 195 11.00 -4.47 -6.86
CA LEU A 195 11.65 -5.77 -7.04
C LEU A 195 13.02 -5.54 -7.66
N LYS A 196 14.07 -6.14 -7.09
CA LYS A 196 15.43 -6.04 -7.63
C LYS A 196 16.04 -7.41 -7.83
N PHE A 197 16.59 -7.67 -9.02
CA PHE A 197 17.27 -8.94 -9.32
C PHE A 197 18.53 -8.71 -10.14
N GLY A 198 19.58 -9.48 -9.87
CA GLY A 198 20.79 -9.47 -10.71
C GLY A 198 20.53 -10.03 -12.10
N LEU A 199 20.97 -9.32 -13.15
CA LEU A 199 20.76 -9.69 -14.56
C LEU A 199 22.04 -10.15 -15.28
N GLY A 200 23.22 -9.81 -14.75
CA GLY A 200 24.49 -10.18 -15.39
C GLY A 200 24.68 -9.61 -16.80
N GLY A 201 24.11 -8.43 -17.09
CA GLY A 201 24.30 -7.71 -18.36
C GLY A 201 23.19 -7.95 -19.40
N LEU A 202 22.16 -8.74 -19.10
CA LEU A 202 21.05 -9.00 -20.01
C LEU A 202 20.15 -7.78 -20.19
N SER A 203 19.80 -7.45 -21.44
CA SER A 203 18.73 -6.50 -21.73
C SER A 203 17.36 -7.08 -21.33
N LEU A 204 16.34 -6.23 -21.19
CA LEU A 204 14.99 -6.71 -20.85
C LEU A 204 14.42 -7.63 -21.93
N ASP A 205 14.62 -7.27 -23.21
CA ASP A 205 14.16 -8.10 -24.32
C ASP A 205 14.85 -9.48 -24.32
N ALA A 206 16.12 -9.53 -23.94
CA ALA A 206 16.87 -10.78 -23.82
C ALA A 206 16.49 -11.60 -22.57
N LEU A 207 16.13 -10.90 -21.48
CA LEU A 207 15.62 -11.52 -20.27
C LEU A 207 14.26 -12.17 -20.55
N PHE A 208 13.29 -11.40 -21.03
CA PHE A 208 11.92 -11.85 -21.26
C PHE A 208 11.71 -12.54 -22.60
N GLY A 209 12.76 -12.70 -23.42
CA GLY A 209 12.73 -13.49 -24.65
C GLY A 209 12.94 -15.01 -24.45
N ALA A 210 13.12 -15.48 -23.21
CA ALA A 210 13.32 -16.90 -22.89
C ALA A 210 12.81 -17.23 -21.49
N ASN A 211 12.66 -18.52 -21.17
CA ASN A 211 12.43 -18.92 -19.78
C ASN A 211 13.66 -18.55 -18.92
N ARG A 212 13.44 -17.96 -17.75
CA ARG A 212 14.50 -17.48 -16.87
C ARG A 212 14.20 -17.81 -15.42
N MET A 213 15.27 -17.99 -14.68
CA MET A 213 15.26 -18.05 -13.23
C MET A 213 16.37 -17.14 -12.71
N LEU A 214 16.04 -16.21 -11.83
CA LEU A 214 16.99 -15.35 -11.12
C LEU A 214 16.83 -15.59 -9.62
N ALA A 215 17.94 -15.59 -8.88
CA ALA A 215 17.95 -15.80 -7.43
C ALA A 215 18.63 -14.64 -6.72
N GLY A 216 18.41 -14.53 -5.41
CA GLY A 216 18.99 -13.47 -4.58
C GLY A 216 18.40 -12.09 -4.87
N GLY A 217 17.12 -12.04 -5.23
CA GLY A 217 16.43 -10.77 -5.41
C GLY A 217 15.94 -10.16 -4.10
N GLU A 218 15.65 -8.87 -4.15
CA GLU A 218 15.04 -8.12 -3.05
C GLU A 218 13.62 -7.70 -3.42
N VAL A 219 12.71 -7.74 -2.44
CA VAL A 219 11.34 -7.26 -2.58
C VAL A 219 11.07 -6.26 -1.46
N LYS A 220 10.75 -5.02 -1.80
CA LYS A 220 10.45 -3.97 -0.82
C LYS A 220 9.11 -3.34 -1.16
N GLY A 221 8.38 -2.91 -0.14
CA GLY A 221 7.13 -2.21 -0.37
C GLY A 221 6.63 -1.42 0.82
N MET A 222 5.65 -0.56 0.53
CA MET A 222 4.98 0.27 1.52
C MET A 222 3.49 0.33 1.23
N ILE A 223 2.68 0.07 2.25
CA ILE A 223 1.22 0.19 2.25
C ILE A 223 0.86 1.37 3.14
N VAL A 224 0.07 2.29 2.62
CA VAL A 224 -0.30 3.55 3.26
C VAL A 224 -1.82 3.70 3.35
N PRO A 225 -2.34 4.46 4.31
CA PRO A 225 -3.74 4.84 4.34
C PRO A 225 -4.08 5.71 3.11
N ALA A 226 -5.35 5.67 2.69
CA ALA A 226 -5.85 6.54 1.64
C ALA A 226 -5.55 8.01 2.00
N PRO A 227 -5.04 8.83 1.06
CA PRO A 227 -4.73 10.21 1.35
C PRO A 227 -5.97 10.94 1.89
N ALA A 228 -5.83 11.63 3.02
CA ALA A 228 -6.93 12.39 3.65
C ALA A 228 -7.60 13.38 2.68
N ALA A 229 -6.88 13.84 1.64
CA ALA A 229 -7.40 14.67 0.56
C ALA A 229 -8.54 14.00 -0.24
N VAL A 230 -8.51 12.67 -0.43
CA VAL A 230 -9.57 11.93 -1.13
C VAL A 230 -10.85 11.89 -0.27
N VAL A 231 -10.69 11.67 1.04
CA VAL A 231 -11.80 11.68 2.01
C VAL A 231 -12.40 13.08 2.13
N LEU A 232 -11.56 14.12 2.25
CA LEU A 232 -12.00 15.52 2.29
C LEU A 232 -12.66 15.97 0.99
N GLY A 233 -12.17 15.52 -0.16
CA GLY A 233 -12.79 15.77 -1.46
C GLY A 233 -14.19 15.16 -1.57
N ALA A 234 -14.37 13.92 -1.12
CA ALA A 234 -15.67 13.25 -1.08
C ALA A 234 -16.66 13.96 -0.12
N LEU A 235 -16.19 14.36 1.06
CA LEU A 235 -16.99 15.14 2.03
C LEU A 235 -17.38 16.52 1.46
N GLY A 236 -16.45 17.20 0.80
CA GLY A 236 -16.70 18.49 0.14
C GLY A 236 -17.78 18.39 -0.93
N LEU A 237 -17.72 17.37 -1.79
CA LEU A 237 -18.74 17.12 -2.82
C LEU A 237 -20.10 16.74 -2.20
N GLY A 238 -20.10 15.94 -1.14
CA GLY A 238 -21.31 15.59 -0.39
C GLY A 238 -22.02 16.80 0.22
N LEU A 239 -21.26 17.71 0.82
CA LEU A 239 -21.77 18.97 1.39
C LEU A 239 -22.39 19.86 0.29
N VAL A 240 -21.69 20.01 -0.85
CA VAL A 240 -22.20 20.78 -2.00
C VAL A 240 -23.52 20.19 -2.52
N GLY A 241 -23.62 18.86 -2.61
CA GLY A 241 -24.85 18.17 -3.00
C GLY A 241 -26.01 18.37 -2.01
N TRP A 242 -25.74 18.41 -0.70
CA TRP A 242 -26.75 18.70 0.31
C TRP A 242 -27.23 20.15 0.27
N VAL A 243 -26.30 21.11 0.14
CA VAL A 243 -26.63 22.53 0.00
C VAL A 243 -27.51 22.75 -1.23
N ARG A 244 -27.14 22.20 -2.40
CA ARG A 244 -27.95 22.32 -3.62
C ARG A 244 -29.37 21.79 -3.46
N ARG A 245 -29.54 20.63 -2.81
CA ARG A 245 -30.88 20.06 -2.55
C ARG A 245 -31.73 20.94 -1.64
N LYS A 246 -31.14 21.51 -0.59
CA LYS A 246 -31.86 22.45 0.30
C LYS A 246 -32.33 23.71 -0.41
N TRP A 247 -31.53 24.22 -1.33
CA TRP A 247 -31.88 25.43 -2.09
C TRP A 247 -32.96 25.14 -3.13
N ALA A 248 -32.89 24.00 -3.81
CA ALA A 248 -33.94 23.56 -4.73
C ALA A 248 -35.29 23.35 -4.01
N ALA A 249 -35.29 22.74 -2.82
CA ALA A 249 -36.50 22.55 -2.02
C ALA A 249 -37.13 23.87 -1.55
N ARG A 250 -36.32 24.92 -1.32
CA ARG A 250 -36.80 26.27 -0.99
C ARG A 250 -37.31 27.05 -2.20
N ALA A 251 -36.84 26.73 -3.40
CA ALA A 251 -37.32 27.37 -4.63
C ALA A 251 -38.63 26.76 -5.14
N ALA A 252 -38.97 25.55 -4.69
CA ALA A 252 -40.20 24.83 -5.04
C ALA A 252 -41.36 25.04 -4.04
N ALA A 253 -41.12 25.76 -2.94
CA ALA A 253 -42.11 26.10 -1.91
C ALA A 253 -42.43 27.60 -1.97
#